data_AF-A0A817V8I7-F1
#
_entry.id   AF-A0A817V8I7-F1
#
_cell.length_a   1.000
_cell.length_b   1.000
_cell.length_c   1.000
_cell.angle_alpha   90.00
_cell.angle_beta   90.00
_cell.angle_gamma   90.00
#
_symmetry.space_group_name_H-M   'P 1'
#
loop_
_entity.id
_entity.type
_entity.pdbx_description
1 polymer ?
#
loop_
_entity_poly.entity_id
_entity_poly.type
_entity_poly.pdbx_seq_one_letter_code
_entity_poly.pdbx_strand_id
1 'polypeptide(L)'
;MPRKHEYYTSFKVNKQRQRRYDRQRAINEVSDNSSDESSDNNEQQHQQINNDDYTKQHLLLNKLNTSNLNYIDDEYDNLTGTNDPNVHLDHSKPLYQQSTITVKAALKLLSDFYTNANLDKQNVIKLLKTIKSILPQPNLMPTTWKGVLKVLGKTCLSRTTFLCSTCHQQCIKTKYGIKKCMNNNCLLYTKMLKSNEIVEIVNFDVRSQIQSIVRRNISVLGHQDLFPKSDICYGLFYQQISTQQRNPITIILHSDGAPLIKTSKQSLWPCFGSIVELPPPIREYQMNIIIVALWSSRKKPNVNIFLEESVKELKYLMKTGTSLFINEHEFNIILSTQYFISDLPAKALFCNTINFNGYYACSCCCTKGITA
;
A
#
# COMPACT_ATOMS: atom_id res chain seq x y z
N MET A 1 -11.01 30.56 10.55
CA MET A 1 -10.41 30.65 9.21
C MET A 1 -9.55 29.43 8.92
N PRO A 2 -10.07 28.40 8.23
CA PRO A 2 -9.28 27.24 7.83
C PRO A 2 -8.38 27.58 6.64
N ARG A 3 -7.28 26.85 6.53
CA ARG A 3 -6.04 27.23 5.87
C ARG A 3 -6.16 27.13 4.34
N LYS A 4 -5.90 28.24 3.64
CA LYS A 4 -5.73 28.35 2.17
C LYS A 4 -4.73 27.34 1.55
N HIS A 5 -3.98 26.60 2.37
CA HIS A 5 -2.91 25.71 1.93
C HIS A 5 -3.40 24.33 1.44
N GLU A 6 -4.47 23.77 2.01
CA GLU A 6 -5.02 22.45 1.60
C GLU A 6 -5.73 22.51 0.24
N TYR A 7 -6.53 23.56 0.01
CA TYR A 7 -7.14 23.85 -1.28
C TYR A 7 -6.10 24.03 -2.40
N TYR A 8 -4.95 24.65 -2.10
CA TYR A 8 -3.92 24.92 -3.10
C TYR A 8 -3.17 23.65 -3.56
N THR A 9 -3.03 22.66 -2.67
CA THR A 9 -2.41 21.36 -3.02
C THR A 9 -3.34 20.48 -3.83
N SER A 10 -4.62 20.40 -3.46
CA SER A 10 -5.66 19.69 -4.23
C SER A 10 -5.84 20.28 -5.64
N PHE A 11 -5.88 21.62 -5.76
CA PHE A 11 -5.97 22.30 -7.05
C PHE A 11 -4.76 22.04 -7.96
N LYS A 12 -3.54 21.98 -7.40
CA LYS A 12 -2.32 21.68 -8.19
C LYS A 12 -2.28 20.23 -8.68
N VAL A 13 -2.72 19.28 -7.86
CA VAL A 13 -2.81 17.87 -8.25
C VAL A 13 -3.86 17.68 -9.35
N ASN A 14 -5.05 18.30 -9.20
CA ASN A 14 -6.10 18.25 -10.22
C ASN A 14 -5.67 18.93 -11.53
N LYS A 15 -4.96 20.06 -11.46
CA LYS A 15 -4.41 20.74 -12.65
C LYS A 15 -3.32 19.92 -13.35
N GLN A 16 -2.50 19.17 -12.62
CA GLN A 16 -1.53 18.24 -13.21
C GLN A 16 -2.23 17.02 -13.83
N ARG A 17 -3.29 16.51 -13.21
CA ARG A 17 -4.11 15.41 -13.75
C ARG A 17 -4.80 15.83 -15.05
N GLN A 18 -5.41 17.03 -15.07
CA GLN A 18 -6.02 17.60 -16.26
C GLN A 18 -5.00 17.77 -17.39
N ARG A 19 -3.81 18.30 -17.11
CA ARG A 19 -2.72 18.43 -18.09
C ARG A 19 -2.25 17.08 -18.66
N ARG A 20 -2.32 15.99 -17.89
CA ARG A 20 -2.02 14.64 -18.38
C ARG A 20 -3.14 14.17 -19.33
N TYR A 21 -4.40 14.40 -18.97
CA TYR A 21 -5.54 14.10 -19.85
C TYR A 21 -5.51 14.92 -21.15
N ASP A 22 -5.25 16.23 -21.07
CA ASP A 22 -5.18 17.10 -22.25
C ASP A 22 -4.00 16.71 -23.16
N ARG A 23 -2.86 16.31 -22.59
CA ARG A 23 -1.70 15.83 -23.34
C ARG A 23 -1.97 14.47 -23.99
N GLN A 24 -2.73 13.60 -23.33
CA GLN A 24 -3.20 12.33 -23.92
C GLN A 24 -4.17 12.58 -25.08
N ARG A 25 -5.06 13.58 -24.94
CA ARG A 25 -6.02 13.98 -25.98
C ARG A 25 -5.32 14.57 -27.21
N ALA A 26 -4.34 15.44 -26.99
CA ALA A 26 -3.54 16.01 -28.08
C ALA A 26 -2.70 14.97 -28.82
N ILE A 27 -2.22 13.92 -28.14
CA ILE A 27 -1.54 12.79 -28.80
C ILE A 27 -2.52 12.03 -29.70
N ASN A 28 -3.76 11.85 -29.25
CA ASN A 28 -4.79 11.20 -30.06
C ASN A 28 -5.25 12.08 -31.25
N GLU A 29 -5.38 13.39 -31.07
CA GLU A 29 -5.73 14.33 -32.16
C GLU A 29 -4.62 14.50 -33.22
N VAL A 30 -3.35 14.28 -32.85
CA VAL A 30 -2.22 14.22 -33.81
C VAL A 30 -2.19 12.89 -34.56
N SER A 31 -2.78 11.83 -33.99
CA SER A 31 -2.92 10.51 -34.63
C SER A 31 -3.98 10.49 -35.74
N ASP A 32 -4.95 11.41 -35.67
CA ASP A 32 -6.10 11.46 -36.57
C ASP A 32 -5.90 12.37 -37.81
N ASN A 33 -4.79 13.12 -37.88
CA ASN A 33 -4.57 14.14 -38.92
C ASN A 33 -3.39 13.88 -39.88
N SER A 34 -2.84 12.66 -39.93
CA SER A 34 -1.79 12.31 -40.90
C SER A 34 -2.24 11.19 -41.84
N SER A 35 -3.04 11.55 -42.82
CA SER A 35 -3.15 10.83 -44.09
C SER A 35 -2.76 11.80 -45.20
N ASP A 36 -1.59 11.58 -45.82
CA ASP A 36 -1.47 11.45 -47.28
C ASP A 36 -0.05 11.09 -47.75
N GLU A 37 -0.03 9.97 -48.49
CA GLU A 37 0.80 9.57 -49.65
C GLU A 37 2.34 9.67 -49.62
N SER A 38 3.01 8.51 -49.51
CA SER A 38 3.66 7.86 -50.67
C SER A 38 4.26 6.49 -50.32
N SER A 39 4.17 5.59 -51.28
CA SER A 39 4.37 4.13 -51.27
C SER A 39 5.82 3.68 -51.10
N ASP A 40 6.08 2.66 -50.28
CA ASP A 40 6.70 1.40 -50.74
C ASP A 40 6.71 0.27 -49.69
N ASN A 41 6.57 -0.95 -50.20
CA ASN A 41 6.21 -2.19 -49.50
C ASN A 41 7.24 -2.71 -48.47
N ASN A 42 6.76 -3.17 -47.31
CA ASN A 42 7.14 -4.47 -46.71
C ASN A 42 6.23 -4.85 -45.52
N GLU A 43 5.70 -6.07 -45.58
CA GLU A 43 4.71 -6.65 -44.66
C GLU A 43 5.27 -6.95 -43.25
N GLN A 44 4.69 -6.35 -42.21
CA GLN A 44 4.56 -6.95 -40.87
C GLN A 44 3.22 -6.53 -40.25
N GLN A 45 2.41 -7.51 -39.84
CA GLN A 45 1.01 -7.37 -39.42
C GLN A 45 0.86 -6.55 -38.13
N HIS A 46 0.28 -5.35 -38.23
CA HIS A 46 -0.32 -4.61 -37.12
C HIS A 46 -1.80 -4.98 -36.98
N GLN A 47 -2.19 -5.52 -35.82
CA GLN A 47 -3.59 -5.74 -35.46
C GLN A 47 -4.19 -4.41 -34.95
N GLN A 48 -5.13 -3.86 -35.71
CA GLN A 48 -5.95 -2.72 -35.32
C GLN A 48 -6.79 -3.06 -34.08
N ILE A 49 -6.68 -2.27 -33.01
CA ILE A 49 -7.53 -2.37 -31.82
C ILE A 49 -8.83 -1.59 -32.12
N ASN A 50 -9.97 -2.29 -32.17
CA ASN A 50 -11.27 -1.71 -32.43
C ASN A 50 -11.72 -0.74 -31.32
N ASN A 51 -12.14 0.47 -31.70
CA ASN A 51 -12.74 1.49 -30.83
C ASN A 51 -14.04 1.05 -30.13
N ASP A 52 -14.63 -0.08 -30.55
CA ASP A 52 -15.83 -0.65 -29.94
C ASP A 52 -15.59 -1.28 -28.56
N ASP A 53 -14.35 -1.68 -28.24
CA ASP A 53 -14.03 -2.30 -26.94
C ASP A 53 -14.00 -1.28 -25.78
N TYR A 54 -13.58 -0.03 -26.05
CA TYR A 54 -13.59 1.05 -25.04
C TYR A 54 -15.00 1.52 -24.68
N THR A 55 -15.91 1.53 -25.66
CA THR A 55 -17.31 1.92 -25.45
C THR A 55 -18.05 0.85 -24.64
N LYS A 56 -17.76 -0.44 -24.87
CA LYS A 56 -18.23 -1.56 -24.02
C LYS A 56 -17.65 -1.50 -22.60
N GLN A 57 -16.39 -1.09 -22.45
CA GLN A 57 -15.73 -0.91 -21.15
C GLN A 57 -16.43 0.15 -20.29
N HIS A 58 -16.83 1.29 -20.89
CA HIS A 58 -17.56 2.35 -20.20
C HIS A 58 -19.01 1.94 -19.84
N LEU A 59 -19.63 1.07 -20.63
CA LEU A 59 -20.94 0.47 -20.35
C LEU A 59 -20.88 -0.63 -19.27
N LEU A 60 -19.79 -1.41 -19.19
CA LEU A 60 -19.57 -2.38 -18.10
C LEU A 60 -19.27 -1.68 -16.76
N LEU A 61 -18.52 -0.57 -16.79
CA LEU A 61 -18.31 0.33 -15.64
C LEU A 61 -19.60 0.98 -15.11
N ASN A 62 -20.60 1.16 -15.97
CA ASN A 62 -21.93 1.64 -15.58
C ASN A 62 -22.89 0.49 -15.16
N LYS A 63 -22.69 -0.74 -15.66
CA LYS A 63 -23.42 -1.95 -15.22
C LYS A 63 -22.94 -2.45 -13.86
N LEU A 64 -21.64 -2.33 -13.60
CA LEU A 64 -21.08 -2.39 -12.26
C LEU A 64 -21.46 -1.06 -11.59
N ASN A 65 -22.67 -0.94 -11.06
CA ASN A 65 -23.03 0.17 -10.18
C ASN A 65 -21.96 0.30 -9.10
N THR A 66 -20.96 1.16 -9.32
CA THR A 66 -19.93 1.55 -8.36
C THR A 66 -20.59 2.29 -7.18
N SER A 67 -21.86 2.66 -7.32
CA SER A 67 -22.77 3.13 -6.29
C SER A 67 -23.41 2.02 -5.42
N ASN A 68 -23.39 0.75 -5.84
CA ASN A 68 -23.96 -0.38 -5.08
C ASN A 68 -22.91 -1.41 -4.60
N LEU A 69 -21.64 -1.25 -4.95
CA LEU A 69 -20.58 -1.81 -4.12
C LEU A 69 -20.59 -0.98 -2.84
N ASN A 70 -21.26 -1.47 -1.80
CA ASN A 70 -21.11 -0.96 -0.43
C ASN A 70 -19.65 -1.18 -0.02
N TYR A 71 -18.78 -0.31 -0.51
CA TYR A 71 -17.38 -0.24 -0.17
C TYR A 71 -17.33 0.27 1.27
N ILE A 72 -17.28 -0.66 2.20
CA ILE A 72 -17.07 -0.36 3.61
C ILE A 72 -15.60 0.04 3.74
N ASP A 73 -15.36 1.27 4.22
CA ASP A 73 -14.03 1.70 4.67
C ASP A 73 -13.56 0.77 5.78
N ASP A 74 -12.72 -0.23 5.47
CA ASP A 74 -11.85 -0.81 6.50
C ASP A 74 -10.68 0.13 6.68
N GLU A 75 -10.85 1.12 7.56
CA GLU A 75 -9.83 2.11 7.93
C GLU A 75 -8.51 1.52 8.48
N TYR A 76 -8.30 0.19 8.44
CA TYR A 76 -7.27 -0.47 9.22
C TYR A 76 -6.69 -1.74 8.56
N ASP A 77 -6.12 -1.62 7.36
CA ASP A 77 -5.41 -2.71 6.68
C ASP A 77 -4.20 -3.27 7.47
N ASN A 78 -3.82 -2.61 8.57
CA ASN A 78 -2.76 -3.04 9.49
C ASN A 78 -3.26 -3.51 10.85
N LEU A 79 -4.56 -3.72 11.03
CA LEU A 79 -5.16 -4.19 12.27
C LEU A 79 -6.07 -5.37 12.01
N THR A 80 -5.74 -6.53 12.56
CA THR A 80 -6.64 -7.69 12.58
C THR A 80 -7.44 -7.73 13.87
N GLY A 81 -8.65 -8.29 13.81
CA GLY A 81 -9.41 -8.69 14.99
C GLY A 81 -8.99 -10.08 15.46
N THR A 82 -9.00 -10.32 16.76
CA THR A 82 -8.95 -11.69 17.30
C THR A 82 -10.27 -12.39 16.99
N ASN A 83 -10.32 -13.20 15.93
CA ASN A 83 -11.48 -14.02 15.62
C ASN A 83 -11.50 -15.24 16.57
N ASP A 84 -12.20 -15.10 17.70
CA ASP A 84 -12.74 -16.26 18.42
C ASP A 84 -14.14 -16.54 17.84
N PRO A 85 -14.39 -17.73 17.25
CA PRO A 85 -15.67 -18.08 16.62
C PRO A 85 -16.86 -18.14 17.57
N ASN A 86 -16.67 -17.97 18.88
CA ASN A 86 -17.75 -18.03 19.87
C ASN A 86 -18.34 -16.64 20.18
N VAL A 87 -19.09 -16.07 19.25
CA VAL A 87 -19.87 -14.85 19.51
C VAL A 87 -21.22 -15.24 20.11
N HIS A 88 -21.32 -15.22 21.44
CA HIS A 88 -22.54 -14.74 22.09
C HIS A 88 -22.39 -14.11 23.48
N LEU A 89 -21.17 -13.95 24.02
CA LEU A 89 -20.94 -13.25 25.29
C LEU A 89 -19.75 -12.29 25.18
N ASP A 90 -20.03 -11.00 25.03
CA ASP A 90 -19.00 -9.94 25.12
C ASP A 90 -18.53 -9.83 26.58
N HIS A 91 -17.46 -10.55 26.93
CA HIS A 91 -16.83 -10.48 28.26
C HIS A 91 -16.11 -9.14 28.55
N SER A 92 -16.27 -8.11 27.71
CA SER A 92 -15.66 -6.82 27.94
C SER A 92 -16.34 -6.08 29.11
N LYS A 93 -15.52 -5.36 29.89
CA LYS A 93 -16.00 -4.66 31.09
C LYS A 93 -17.09 -3.63 30.75
N PRO A 94 -18.07 -3.40 31.64
CA PRO A 94 -19.03 -2.32 31.47
C PRO A 94 -18.32 -0.97 31.38
N LEU A 95 -18.89 -0.03 30.63
CA LEU A 95 -18.26 1.27 30.37
C LEU A 95 -17.96 2.06 31.67
N TYR A 96 -18.89 1.99 32.62
CA TYR A 96 -18.79 2.46 34.00
C TYR A 96 -19.66 1.56 34.90
N GLN A 97 -19.60 1.72 36.22
CA GLN A 97 -20.40 0.93 37.16
C GLN A 97 -21.90 1.00 36.81
N GLN A 98 -22.57 -0.15 36.70
CA GLN A 98 -24.00 -0.27 36.29
C GLN A 98 -24.32 0.16 34.84
N SER A 99 -23.32 0.41 34.00
CA SER A 99 -23.57 0.66 32.57
C SER A 99 -24.18 -0.56 31.88
N THR A 100 -25.23 -0.35 31.10
CA THR A 100 -25.85 -1.39 30.25
C THR A 100 -25.02 -1.73 29.01
N ILE A 101 -24.08 -0.85 28.64
CA ILE A 101 -23.17 -1.04 27.51
C ILE A 101 -21.74 -1.33 27.98
N THR A 102 -21.06 -2.22 27.25
CA THR A 102 -19.62 -2.49 27.44
C THR A 102 -18.77 -1.39 26.81
N VAL A 103 -17.50 -1.29 27.23
CA VAL A 103 -16.54 -0.36 26.58
C VAL A 103 -16.40 -0.68 25.09
N LYS A 104 -16.37 -1.97 24.73
CA LYS A 104 -16.21 -2.41 23.34
C LYS A 104 -17.42 -2.04 22.49
N ALA A 105 -18.64 -2.24 23.00
CA ALA A 105 -19.86 -1.83 22.33
C ALA A 105 -19.93 -0.31 22.12
N ALA A 106 -19.61 0.47 23.16
CA ALA A 106 -19.57 1.93 23.07
C ALA A 106 -18.57 2.41 22.00
N LEU A 107 -17.39 1.80 21.94
CA LEU A 107 -16.39 2.15 20.93
C LEU A 107 -16.82 1.78 19.52
N LYS A 108 -17.49 0.64 19.30
CA LYS A 108 -18.02 0.29 17.97
C LYS A 108 -19.01 1.35 17.46
N LEU A 109 -19.94 1.79 18.31
CA LEU A 109 -20.88 2.85 17.97
C LEU A 109 -20.17 4.17 17.63
N LEU A 110 -19.15 4.52 18.42
CA LEU A 110 -18.33 5.70 18.16
C LEU A 110 -17.51 5.55 16.88
N SER A 111 -17.04 4.34 16.56
CA SER A 111 -16.33 4.03 15.32
C SER A 111 -17.15 4.35 14.10
N ASP A 112 -18.37 3.85 14.05
CA ASP A 112 -19.27 4.15 12.94
C ASP A 112 -19.49 5.65 12.80
N PHE A 113 -19.66 6.38 13.92
CA PHE A 113 -19.81 7.83 13.90
C PHE A 113 -18.58 8.55 13.36
N TYR A 114 -17.38 8.29 13.89
CA TYR A 114 -16.20 9.06 13.48
C TYR A 114 -15.75 8.74 12.06
N THR A 115 -15.99 7.52 11.57
CA THR A 115 -15.72 7.13 10.18
C THR A 115 -16.71 7.85 9.25
N ASN A 116 -18.01 7.82 9.54
CA ASN A 116 -19.03 8.54 8.74
C ASN A 116 -18.83 10.06 8.74
N ALA A 117 -18.33 10.61 9.85
CA ALA A 117 -18.03 12.04 9.96
C ALA A 117 -16.62 12.41 9.46
N ASN A 118 -15.83 11.45 8.96
CA ASN A 118 -14.47 11.62 8.47
C ASN A 118 -13.55 12.40 9.45
N LEU A 119 -13.61 12.04 10.74
CA LEU A 119 -12.85 12.73 11.79
C LEU A 119 -11.41 12.21 11.84
N ASP A 120 -10.44 13.13 11.81
CA ASP A 120 -9.04 12.76 12.02
C ASP A 120 -8.78 12.21 13.44
N LYS A 121 -7.69 11.45 13.58
CA LYS A 121 -7.26 10.82 14.83
C LYS A 121 -7.12 11.80 16.00
N GLN A 122 -6.72 13.05 15.77
CA GLN A 122 -6.59 14.02 16.85
C GLN A 122 -7.96 14.45 17.37
N ASN A 123 -8.91 14.67 16.47
CA ASN A 123 -10.28 15.03 16.81
C ASN A 123 -11.00 13.86 17.49
N VAL A 124 -10.79 12.62 17.04
CA VAL A 124 -11.30 11.43 17.74
C VAL A 124 -10.75 11.35 19.16
N ILE A 125 -9.45 11.55 19.37
CA ILE A 125 -8.86 11.55 20.73
C ILE A 125 -9.44 12.65 21.61
N LYS A 126 -9.65 13.87 21.07
CA LYS A 126 -10.28 14.96 21.81
C LYS A 126 -11.71 14.61 22.20
N LEU A 127 -12.50 14.10 21.25
CA LEU A 127 -13.87 13.67 21.48
C LEU A 127 -13.95 12.59 22.57
N LEU A 128 -13.09 11.56 22.49
CA LEU A 128 -13.03 10.51 23.50
C LEU A 128 -12.69 11.04 24.90
N LYS A 129 -11.79 12.02 24.99
CA LYS A 129 -11.49 12.70 26.26
C LYS A 129 -12.70 13.48 26.78
N THR A 130 -13.41 14.19 25.91
CA THR A 130 -14.64 14.91 26.27
C THR A 130 -15.71 13.94 26.77
N ILE A 131 -15.98 12.86 26.05
CA ILE A 131 -16.93 11.83 26.46
C ILE A 131 -16.52 11.22 27.81
N LYS A 132 -15.24 10.90 28.00
CA LYS A 132 -14.72 10.40 29.28
C LYS A 132 -15.01 11.33 30.44
N SER A 133 -14.93 12.65 30.23
CA SER A 133 -15.20 13.66 31.26
C SER A 133 -16.69 13.82 31.58
N ILE A 134 -17.58 13.53 30.64
CA ILE A 134 -19.04 13.63 30.82
C ILE A 134 -19.60 12.35 31.48
N LEU A 135 -18.97 11.20 31.23
CA LEU A 135 -19.40 9.92 31.82
C LEU A 135 -19.18 9.86 33.34
N PRO A 136 -20.02 9.12 34.08
CA PRO A 136 -19.82 8.85 35.50
C PRO A 136 -18.40 8.34 35.80
N GLN A 137 -17.83 8.75 36.94
CA GLN A 137 -16.51 8.30 37.38
C GLN A 137 -16.64 7.23 38.47
N PRO A 138 -15.80 6.17 38.44
CA PRO A 138 -14.78 5.86 37.44
C PRO A 138 -15.36 5.22 36.15
N ASN A 139 -14.83 5.58 34.98
CA ASN A 139 -15.14 4.91 33.71
C ASN A 139 -13.92 4.43 32.95
N LEU A 140 -14.16 3.47 32.05
CA LEU A 140 -13.14 2.78 31.27
C LEU A 140 -13.01 3.29 29.82
N MET A 141 -13.62 4.44 29.49
CA MET A 141 -13.50 5.05 28.16
C MET A 141 -12.02 5.34 27.85
N PRO A 142 -11.46 4.80 26.74
CA PRO A 142 -10.08 5.07 26.35
C PRO A 142 -9.89 6.53 25.93
N THR A 143 -8.73 7.11 26.25
CA THR A 143 -8.35 8.49 25.86
C THR A 143 -7.19 8.54 24.89
N THR A 144 -6.74 7.38 24.41
CA THR A 144 -5.64 7.26 23.47
C THR A 144 -6.05 6.32 22.36
N TRP A 145 -5.56 6.57 21.15
CA TRP A 145 -5.80 5.70 20.00
C TRP A 145 -5.36 4.26 20.27
N LYS A 146 -4.19 4.08 20.92
CA LYS A 146 -3.70 2.76 21.32
C LYS A 146 -4.68 2.03 22.24
N GLY A 147 -5.33 2.75 23.15
CA GLY A 147 -6.37 2.20 24.02
C GLY A 147 -7.61 1.78 23.25
N VAL A 148 -8.06 2.60 22.29
CA VAL A 148 -9.19 2.26 21.39
C VAL A 148 -8.90 0.96 20.65
N LEU A 149 -7.75 0.90 19.97
CA LEU A 149 -7.36 -0.28 19.20
C LEU A 149 -7.30 -1.54 20.07
N LYS A 150 -6.71 -1.43 21.26
CA LYS A 150 -6.63 -2.54 22.22
C LYS A 150 -8.01 -3.07 22.62
N VAL A 151 -8.98 -2.18 22.88
CA VAL A 151 -10.34 -2.61 23.26
C VAL A 151 -11.09 -3.23 22.08
N LEU A 152 -10.89 -2.70 20.86
CA LEU A 152 -11.46 -3.27 19.65
C LEU A 152 -10.80 -4.60 19.24
N GLY A 153 -9.78 -5.06 19.96
CA GLY A 153 -9.01 -6.25 19.61
C GLY A 153 -8.14 -6.06 18.37
N LYS A 154 -7.89 -4.80 17.99
CA LYS A 154 -7.10 -4.39 16.83
C LYS A 154 -5.65 -4.16 17.26
N THR A 155 -4.69 -4.87 16.67
CA THR A 155 -3.25 -4.73 16.97
C THR A 155 -2.52 -4.12 15.79
N CYS A 156 -1.61 -3.16 16.04
CA CYS A 156 -0.74 -2.59 15.00
C CYS A 156 0.23 -3.66 14.53
N LEU A 157 0.04 -4.16 13.31
CA LEU A 157 0.82 -5.27 12.77
C LEU A 157 2.17 -4.83 12.17
N SER A 158 2.40 -3.51 12.09
CA SER A 158 3.67 -2.98 11.63
C SER A 158 4.76 -3.06 12.71
N ARG A 159 5.98 -3.44 12.33
CA ARG A 159 7.16 -3.41 13.18
C ARG A 159 8.10 -2.29 12.74
N THR A 160 8.55 -1.47 13.69
CA THR A 160 9.46 -0.36 13.40
C THR A 160 10.85 -0.63 13.98
N THR A 161 11.84 -0.65 13.11
CA THR A 161 13.26 -0.80 13.45
C THR A 161 13.98 0.52 13.20
N PHE A 162 14.83 0.92 14.16
CA PHE A 162 15.65 2.12 14.05
C PHE A 162 17.11 1.72 13.93
N LEU A 163 17.78 2.18 12.88
CA LEU A 163 19.19 1.89 12.61
C LEU A 163 20.02 3.16 12.63
N CYS A 164 21.30 3.02 12.93
CA CYS A 164 22.28 4.09 12.79
C CYS A 164 22.52 4.34 11.29
N SER A 165 22.38 5.57 10.82
CA SER A 165 22.59 5.92 9.40
C SER A 165 24.03 5.72 8.92
N THR A 166 25.00 5.55 9.82
CA THR A 166 26.42 5.38 9.48
C THR A 166 26.81 3.91 9.36
N CYS A 167 26.48 3.09 10.35
CA CYS A 167 26.87 1.68 10.37
C CYS A 167 25.71 0.70 10.16
N HIS A 168 24.47 1.19 10.05
CA HIS A 168 23.24 0.40 9.97
C HIS A 168 22.98 -0.58 11.12
N GLN A 169 23.75 -0.49 12.22
CA GLN A 169 23.46 -1.25 13.43
C GLN A 169 22.16 -0.76 14.06
N GLN A 170 21.37 -1.69 14.60
CA GLN A 170 20.16 -1.38 15.34
C GLN A 170 20.44 -0.49 16.56
N CYS A 171 19.69 0.60 16.65
CA CYS A 171 19.77 1.56 17.74
C CYS A 171 18.99 1.07 18.96
N ILE A 172 19.51 1.38 20.15
CA ILE A 172 18.76 1.23 21.39
C ILE A 172 17.94 2.49 21.65
N LYS A 173 16.78 2.33 22.30
CA LYS A 173 15.96 3.44 22.81
C LYS A 173 16.27 3.65 24.30
N THR A 174 16.56 4.89 24.69
CA THR A 174 16.66 5.25 26.10
C THR A 174 15.28 5.43 26.74
N LYS A 175 15.23 5.58 28.07
CA LYS A 175 13.99 5.85 28.82
C LYS A 175 13.21 7.08 28.31
N TYR A 176 13.89 8.03 27.66
CA TYR A 176 13.29 9.24 27.09
C TYR A 176 12.98 9.14 25.59
N GLY A 177 13.07 7.94 24.98
CA GLY A 177 12.83 7.73 23.55
C GLY A 177 13.95 8.20 22.62
N ILE A 178 15.08 8.65 23.18
CA ILE A 178 16.27 9.05 22.41
C ILE A 178 16.97 7.79 21.90
N LYS A 179 17.43 7.81 20.65
CA LYS A 179 18.09 6.67 20.00
C LYS A 179 19.61 6.80 20.10
N LYS A 180 20.31 5.69 20.37
CA LYS A 180 21.79 5.62 20.45
C LYS A 180 22.34 4.45 19.63
N CYS A 181 23.52 4.66 19.04
CA CYS A 181 24.29 3.60 18.39
C CYS A 181 25.17 2.87 19.41
N MET A 182 25.13 1.54 19.42
CA MET A 182 25.94 0.69 20.31
C MET A 182 27.09 -0.04 19.61
N ASN A 183 27.35 0.29 18.34
CA ASN A 183 28.49 -0.27 17.63
C ASN A 183 29.77 0.49 17.99
N ASN A 184 30.70 -0.16 18.70
CA ASN A 184 31.97 0.42 19.16
C ASN A 184 32.84 0.94 18.00
N ASN A 185 32.68 0.36 16.80
CA ASN A 185 33.43 0.77 15.61
C ASN A 185 32.74 1.92 14.84
N CYS A 186 31.66 2.48 15.37
CA CYS A 186 30.93 3.56 14.73
C CYS A 186 31.36 4.93 15.27
N LEU A 187 31.54 5.91 14.38
CA LEU A 187 31.80 7.32 14.75
C LEU A 187 30.70 7.97 15.62
N LEU A 188 29.52 7.35 15.64
CA LEU A 188 28.36 7.75 16.43
C LEU A 188 28.15 6.88 17.68
N TYR A 189 29.12 6.02 18.04
CA TYR A 189 29.05 5.16 19.22
C TYR A 189 28.70 5.96 20.48
N THR A 190 27.69 5.50 21.23
CA THR A 190 27.14 6.11 22.46
C THR A 190 26.59 7.54 22.35
N LYS A 191 26.74 8.21 21.20
CA LYS A 191 26.19 9.54 20.95
C LYS A 191 24.67 9.49 20.84
N MET A 192 24.03 10.56 21.30
CA MET A 192 22.60 10.78 21.07
C MET A 192 22.40 11.10 19.59
N LEU A 193 21.66 10.24 18.89
CA LEU A 193 21.45 10.40 17.45
C LEU A 193 20.38 11.45 17.18
N LYS A 194 20.69 12.37 16.28
CA LYS A 194 19.73 13.32 15.72
C LYS A 194 18.84 12.61 14.69
N SER A 195 17.67 13.17 14.38
CA SER A 195 16.71 12.59 13.42
C SER A 195 17.33 12.27 12.06
N ASN A 196 18.32 13.05 11.62
CA ASN A 196 19.02 12.86 10.37
C ASN A 196 20.11 11.78 10.38
N GLU A 197 20.45 11.27 11.57
CA GLU A 197 21.45 10.21 11.77
C GLU A 197 20.78 8.84 11.97
N ILE A 198 19.46 8.80 11.84
CA ILE A 198 18.62 7.62 12.03
C ILE A 198 18.06 7.19 10.68
N VAL A 199 18.07 5.88 10.47
CA VAL A 199 17.25 5.22 9.46
C VAL A 199 16.08 4.59 10.20
N GLU A 200 14.87 4.85 9.75
CA GLU A 200 13.65 4.21 10.24
C GLU A 200 13.11 3.26 9.17
N ILE A 201 12.98 1.99 9.53
CA ILE A 201 12.37 0.96 8.69
C ILE A 201 11.06 0.54 9.35
N VAL A 202 9.97 0.59 8.60
CA VAL A 202 8.66 0.09 9.03
C VAL A 202 8.31 -1.09 8.13
N ASN A 203 8.28 -2.30 8.70
CA ASN A 203 7.80 -3.49 8.02
C ASN A 203 6.32 -3.68 8.36
N PHE A 204 5.51 -4.03 7.37
CA PHE A 204 4.08 -4.23 7.52
C PHE A 204 3.74 -5.71 7.36
N ASP A 205 2.68 -6.17 8.00
CA ASP A 205 2.22 -7.56 7.89
C ASP A 205 1.53 -7.75 6.54
N VAL A 206 2.23 -8.42 5.63
CA VAL A 206 1.75 -8.64 4.27
C VAL A 206 0.62 -9.67 4.25
N ARG A 207 0.69 -10.68 5.13
CA ARG A 207 -0.34 -11.73 5.22
C ARG A 207 -1.70 -11.13 5.53
N SER A 208 -1.78 -10.31 6.57
CA SER A 208 -3.03 -9.70 7.02
C SER A 208 -3.61 -8.74 5.97
N GLN A 209 -2.76 -7.97 5.29
CA GLN A 209 -3.18 -7.10 4.19
C GLN A 209 -3.77 -7.91 3.03
N ILE A 210 -3.11 -8.98 2.59
CA ILE A 210 -3.63 -9.86 1.54
C ILE A 210 -4.99 -10.42 1.94
N GLN A 211 -5.14 -10.91 3.17
CA GLN A 211 -6.42 -11.45 3.65
C GLN A 211 -7.53 -10.40 3.67
N SER A 212 -7.23 -9.16 4.08
CA SER A 212 -8.18 -8.03 4.05
C SER A 212 -8.63 -7.72 2.62
N ILE A 213 -7.66 -7.53 1.71
CA ILE A 213 -7.91 -7.15 0.32
C ILE A 213 -8.65 -8.27 -0.42
N VAL A 214 -8.30 -9.53 -0.20
CA VAL A 214 -9.01 -10.66 -0.82
C VAL A 214 -10.43 -10.76 -0.27
N ARG A 215 -10.62 -10.68 1.05
CA ARG A 215 -11.96 -10.75 1.65
C ARG A 215 -12.90 -9.68 1.10
N ARG A 216 -12.44 -8.44 0.99
CA ARG A 216 -13.28 -7.32 0.54
C ARG A 216 -13.60 -7.37 -0.97
N ASN A 217 -12.74 -7.99 -1.76
CA ASN A 217 -12.87 -8.04 -3.22
C ASN A 217 -13.19 -9.46 -3.75
N ILE A 218 -13.66 -10.38 -2.90
CA ILE A 218 -13.82 -11.79 -3.27
C ILE A 218 -14.76 -11.99 -4.48
N SER A 219 -15.77 -11.13 -4.65
CA SER A 219 -16.75 -11.20 -5.74
C SER A 219 -16.16 -10.86 -7.12
N VAL A 220 -15.04 -10.14 -7.18
CA VAL A 220 -14.40 -9.69 -8.43
C VAL A 220 -13.06 -10.37 -8.68
N LEU A 221 -12.51 -11.06 -7.68
CA LEU A 221 -11.19 -11.67 -7.72
C LEU A 221 -11.12 -12.75 -8.81
N GLY A 222 -10.23 -12.56 -9.79
CA GLY A 222 -10.01 -13.51 -10.89
C GLY A 222 -11.16 -13.65 -11.89
N HIS A 223 -12.18 -12.80 -11.83
CA HIS A 223 -13.33 -12.86 -12.74
C HIS A 223 -12.98 -12.33 -14.13
N GLN A 224 -12.61 -13.22 -15.05
CA GLN A 224 -11.98 -12.89 -16.35
C GLN A 224 -12.71 -11.82 -17.19
N ASP A 225 -14.05 -11.79 -17.16
CA ASP A 225 -14.86 -10.80 -17.88
C ASP A 225 -14.63 -9.34 -17.44
N LEU A 226 -14.00 -9.13 -16.27
CA LEU A 226 -13.68 -7.81 -15.74
C LEU A 226 -12.30 -7.29 -16.20
N PHE A 227 -11.53 -8.10 -16.92
CA PHE A 227 -10.15 -7.80 -17.31
C PHE A 227 -10.06 -7.50 -18.82
N PRO A 228 -9.35 -6.43 -19.24
CA PRO A 228 -9.07 -6.24 -20.65
C PRO A 228 -8.12 -7.34 -21.15
N LYS A 229 -8.25 -7.74 -22.42
CA LYS A 229 -7.40 -8.80 -23.01
C LYS A 229 -5.90 -8.48 -23.00
N SER A 230 -5.56 -7.20 -22.89
CA SER A 230 -4.18 -6.70 -22.77
C SER A 230 -3.65 -6.69 -21.32
N ASP A 231 -4.44 -7.13 -20.34
CA ASP A 231 -3.99 -7.17 -18.93
C ASP A 231 -2.94 -8.26 -18.70
N ILE A 232 -2.17 -8.07 -17.63
CA ILE A 232 -1.06 -8.90 -17.16
C ILE A 232 -1.50 -10.34 -16.92
N CYS A 233 -2.75 -10.57 -16.50
CA CYS A 233 -3.31 -11.91 -16.31
C CYS A 233 -3.40 -12.74 -17.60
N TYR A 234 -3.40 -12.10 -18.77
CA TYR A 234 -3.35 -12.77 -20.07
C TYR A 234 -1.93 -12.92 -20.61
N GLY A 235 -0.92 -12.39 -19.92
CA GLY A 235 0.48 -12.53 -20.29
C GLY A 235 0.97 -13.98 -20.10
N LEU A 236 1.77 -14.46 -21.06
CA LEU A 236 2.31 -15.84 -21.06
C LEU A 236 2.99 -16.22 -19.73
N PHE A 237 3.80 -15.30 -19.19
CA PHE A 237 4.53 -15.56 -17.95
C PHE A 237 3.58 -15.72 -16.74
N TYR A 238 2.46 -14.99 -16.71
CA TYR A 238 1.46 -15.12 -15.65
C TYR A 238 0.73 -16.44 -15.75
N GLN A 239 0.29 -16.78 -16.97
CA GLN A 239 -0.46 -18.01 -17.20
C GLN A 239 0.36 -19.27 -16.84
N GLN A 240 1.67 -19.27 -17.09
CA GLN A 240 2.56 -20.36 -16.70
C GLN A 240 2.60 -20.63 -15.19
N ILE A 241 2.53 -19.57 -14.37
CA ILE A 241 2.63 -19.66 -12.91
C ILE A 241 1.24 -19.88 -12.29
N SER A 242 0.25 -19.10 -12.71
CA SER A 242 -1.08 -19.01 -12.11
C SER A 242 -1.93 -20.26 -12.36
N THR A 243 -1.88 -20.83 -13.57
CA THR A 243 -2.72 -22.00 -13.94
C THR A 243 -2.43 -23.27 -13.14
N GLN A 244 -1.27 -23.33 -12.47
CA GLN A 244 -0.86 -24.47 -11.65
C GLN A 244 -1.36 -24.37 -10.20
N GLN A 245 -1.90 -23.22 -9.80
CA GLN A 245 -2.20 -22.92 -8.40
C GLN A 245 -3.69 -22.73 -8.20
N ARG A 246 -4.22 -23.30 -7.11
CA ARG A 246 -5.59 -23.02 -6.66
C ARG A 246 -5.57 -21.68 -5.92
N ASN A 247 -6.47 -20.77 -6.31
CA ASN A 247 -6.60 -19.42 -5.75
C ASN A 247 -5.25 -18.66 -5.68
N PRO A 248 -4.61 -18.44 -6.85
CA PRO A 248 -3.34 -17.72 -6.89
C PRO A 248 -3.56 -16.26 -6.50
N ILE A 249 -2.64 -15.73 -5.70
CA ILE A 249 -2.48 -14.29 -5.50
C ILE A 249 -1.08 -13.93 -5.96
N THR A 250 -1.00 -13.16 -7.03
CA THR A 250 0.26 -12.73 -7.62
C THR A 250 0.49 -11.27 -7.31
N ILE A 251 1.60 -10.96 -6.66
CA ILE A 251 1.99 -9.58 -6.34
C ILE A 251 3.00 -9.08 -7.37
N ILE A 252 2.70 -7.91 -7.92
CA ILE A 252 3.68 -7.07 -8.60
C ILE A 252 4.22 -6.10 -7.56
N LEU A 253 5.53 -6.14 -7.34
CA LEU A 253 6.21 -5.24 -6.41
C LEU A 253 6.59 -3.93 -7.12
N HIS A 254 6.50 -2.84 -6.38
CA HIS A 254 6.80 -1.50 -6.82
C HIS A 254 7.68 -0.79 -5.79
N SER A 255 8.55 0.10 -6.26
CA SER A 255 9.25 1.03 -5.39
C SER A 255 9.61 2.33 -6.09
N ASP A 256 9.63 3.40 -5.31
CA ASP A 256 10.05 4.73 -5.74
C ASP A 256 10.60 5.50 -4.52
N GLY A 257 11.34 6.58 -4.75
CA GLY A 257 11.87 7.46 -3.71
C GLY A 257 11.19 8.83 -3.74
N ALA A 258 10.51 9.21 -2.67
CA ALA A 258 9.87 10.52 -2.55
C ALA A 258 10.49 11.36 -1.42
N PRO A 259 10.67 12.69 -1.59
CA PRO A 259 11.06 13.55 -0.49
C PRO A 259 9.94 13.62 0.56
N LEU A 260 10.26 13.39 1.83
CA LEU A 260 9.28 13.38 2.93
C LEU A 260 8.75 14.79 3.22
N ILE A 261 9.64 15.80 3.16
CA ILE A 261 9.31 17.22 3.30
C ILE A 261 10.14 17.98 2.28
N LYS A 262 9.52 18.89 1.52
CA LYS A 262 10.17 19.66 0.43
C LYS A 262 11.48 20.35 0.84
N THR A 263 11.60 20.77 2.09
CA THR A 263 12.76 21.50 2.62
C THR A 263 13.80 20.60 3.29
N SER A 264 13.48 19.33 3.54
CA SER A 264 14.37 18.38 4.18
C SER A 264 15.08 17.52 3.15
N LYS A 265 16.33 17.13 3.44
CA LYS A 265 17.02 16.08 2.68
C LYS A 265 16.52 14.66 3.02
N GLN A 266 15.40 14.53 3.73
CA GLN A 266 14.86 13.23 4.15
C GLN A 266 13.96 12.68 3.04
N SER A 267 14.21 11.44 2.65
CA SER A 267 13.44 10.69 1.67
C SER A 267 12.71 9.52 2.33
N LEU A 268 11.52 9.24 1.82
CA LEU A 268 10.73 8.06 2.09
C LEU A 268 10.78 7.15 0.86
N TRP A 269 11.12 5.90 1.06
CA TRP A 269 11.14 4.86 0.04
C TRP A 269 10.16 3.77 0.43
N PRO A 270 8.97 3.71 -0.20
CA PRO A 270 8.09 2.58 -0.07
C PRO A 270 8.53 1.40 -0.94
N CYS A 271 8.37 0.19 -0.41
CA CYS A 271 8.19 -1.03 -1.17
C CYS A 271 6.73 -1.44 -0.99
N PHE A 272 5.99 -1.54 -2.08
CA PHE A 272 4.56 -1.80 -2.08
C PHE A 272 4.19 -2.73 -3.23
N GLY A 273 2.95 -3.22 -3.27
CA GLY A 273 2.54 -4.22 -4.24
C GLY A 273 1.09 -4.11 -4.66
N SER A 274 0.82 -4.53 -5.89
CA SER A 274 -0.53 -4.65 -6.45
C SER A 274 -0.86 -6.11 -6.76
N ILE A 275 -2.12 -6.52 -6.53
CA ILE A 275 -2.59 -7.89 -6.77
C ILE A 275 -3.07 -8.04 -8.21
N VAL A 276 -2.50 -8.97 -8.97
CA VAL A 276 -2.83 -9.19 -10.39
C VAL A 276 -4.26 -9.66 -10.56
N GLU A 277 -4.77 -10.48 -9.65
CA GLU A 277 -6.11 -11.07 -9.69
C GLU A 277 -7.23 -10.06 -9.39
N LEU A 278 -6.92 -8.78 -9.21
CA LEU A 278 -7.90 -7.69 -9.18
C LEU A 278 -7.97 -6.99 -10.54
N PRO A 279 -9.16 -6.64 -11.05
CA PRO A 279 -9.32 -5.84 -12.27
C PRO A 279 -8.62 -4.47 -12.14
N PRO A 280 -8.08 -3.86 -13.21
CA PRO A 280 -7.22 -2.67 -13.11
C PRO A 280 -7.76 -1.51 -12.26
N PRO A 281 -9.04 -1.06 -12.41
CA PRO A 281 -9.56 0.04 -11.60
C PRO A 281 -9.60 -0.28 -10.10
N ILE A 282 -9.82 -1.55 -9.76
CA ILE A 282 -9.88 -2.05 -8.37
C ILE A 282 -8.45 -2.28 -7.85
N ARG A 283 -7.57 -2.83 -8.70
CA ARG A 283 -6.15 -3.08 -8.41
C ARG A 283 -5.40 -1.80 -8.05
N GLU A 284 -5.70 -0.70 -8.72
CA GLU A 284 -5.05 0.61 -8.52
C GLU A 284 -5.65 1.41 -7.35
N TYR A 285 -6.76 0.96 -6.78
CA TYR A 285 -7.39 1.63 -5.65
C TYR A 285 -6.48 1.57 -4.41
N GLN A 286 -6.29 2.69 -3.71
CA GLN A 286 -5.28 2.83 -2.65
C GLN A 286 -5.42 1.78 -1.54
N MET A 287 -6.64 1.38 -1.20
CA MET A 287 -6.92 0.38 -0.16
C MET A 287 -6.67 -1.07 -0.62
N ASN A 288 -6.41 -1.27 -1.90
CA ASN A 288 -6.03 -2.56 -2.49
C ASN A 288 -4.52 -2.63 -2.80
N ILE A 289 -3.76 -1.62 -2.37
CA ILE A 289 -2.30 -1.61 -2.45
C ILE A 289 -1.71 -2.16 -1.17
N ILE A 290 -0.91 -3.22 -1.30
CA ILE A 290 -0.15 -3.81 -0.20
C ILE A 290 1.04 -2.92 0.08
N ILE A 291 1.22 -2.46 1.31
CA ILE A 291 2.47 -1.82 1.74
C ILE A 291 3.33 -2.92 2.35
N VAL A 292 4.51 -3.16 1.80
CA VAL A 292 5.44 -4.20 2.29
C VAL A 292 6.37 -3.60 3.35
N ALA A 293 7.05 -2.51 2.98
CA ALA A 293 7.97 -1.82 3.89
C ALA A 293 8.13 -0.34 3.54
N LEU A 294 8.53 0.47 4.51
CA LEU A 294 8.93 1.86 4.34
C LEU A 294 10.33 2.09 4.89
N TRP A 295 11.18 2.77 4.12
CA TRP A 295 12.47 3.28 4.56
C TRP A 295 12.44 4.81 4.62
N SER A 296 12.71 5.37 5.79
CA SER A 296 12.77 6.81 6.01
C SER A 296 14.15 7.21 6.52
N SER A 297 14.88 7.99 5.71
CA SER A 297 16.22 8.47 6.05
C SER A 297 16.64 9.62 5.13
N ARG A 298 17.73 10.33 5.49
CA ARG A 298 18.43 11.23 4.56
C ARG A 298 19.31 10.50 3.55
N LYS A 299 19.59 9.21 3.79
CA LYS A 299 20.35 8.37 2.88
C LYS A 299 19.39 7.47 2.09
N LYS A 300 19.76 7.20 0.84
CA LYS A 300 19.09 6.17 0.02
C LYS A 300 19.16 4.82 0.74
N PRO A 301 18.17 3.92 0.52
CA PRO A 301 18.15 2.62 1.16
C PRO A 301 19.37 1.78 0.77
N ASN A 302 19.95 1.12 1.76
CA ASN A 302 20.66 -0.13 1.50
C ASN A 302 19.58 -1.21 1.36
N VAL A 303 19.36 -1.68 0.14
CA VAL A 303 18.21 -2.53 -0.23
C VAL A 303 18.22 -3.86 0.51
N ASN A 304 19.41 -4.45 0.74
CA ASN A 304 19.55 -5.70 1.49
C ASN A 304 19.07 -5.55 2.93
N ILE A 305 19.38 -4.42 3.57
CA ILE A 305 18.94 -4.12 4.94
C ILE A 305 17.48 -3.71 4.95
N PHE A 306 17.05 -2.91 3.97
CA PHE A 306 15.69 -2.41 3.85
C PHE A 306 14.68 -3.55 3.74
N LEU A 307 14.92 -4.49 2.83
CA LEU A 307 13.96 -5.53 2.48
C LEU A 307 14.22 -6.88 3.15
N GLU A 308 15.21 -7.00 4.04
CA GLU A 308 15.62 -8.29 4.61
C GLU A 308 14.45 -9.07 5.24
N GLU A 309 13.75 -8.43 6.17
CA GLU A 309 12.62 -9.05 6.88
C GLU A 309 11.45 -9.31 5.95
N SER A 310 11.13 -8.33 5.11
CA SER A 310 10.00 -8.39 4.17
C SER A 310 10.17 -9.50 3.12
N VAL A 311 11.38 -9.69 2.59
CA VAL A 311 11.68 -10.77 1.64
C VAL A 311 11.63 -12.14 2.32
N LYS A 312 12.09 -12.26 3.57
CA LYS A 312 11.93 -13.50 4.35
C LYS A 312 10.46 -13.84 4.56
N GLU A 313 9.63 -12.86 4.90
CA GLU A 313 8.19 -13.03 5.08
C GLU A 313 7.49 -13.42 3.76
N LEU A 314 7.78 -12.73 2.66
CA LEU A 314 7.22 -13.06 1.34
C LEU A 314 7.63 -14.47 0.90
N LYS A 315 8.90 -14.85 1.03
CA LYS A 315 9.35 -16.22 0.71
C LYS A 315 8.66 -17.28 1.57
N TYR A 316 8.45 -16.98 2.85
CA TYR A 316 7.69 -17.87 3.73
C TYR A 316 6.25 -18.02 3.24
N LEU A 317 5.56 -16.92 2.93
CA LEU A 317 4.19 -16.91 2.41
C LEU A 317 4.07 -17.60 1.05
N MET A 318 5.05 -17.46 0.16
CA MET A 318 5.09 -18.17 -1.13
C MET A 318 5.22 -19.68 -0.93
N LYS A 319 5.88 -20.13 0.15
CA LYS A 319 6.04 -21.55 0.47
C LYS A 319 4.84 -22.13 1.21
N THR A 320 4.28 -21.40 2.17
CA THR A 320 3.25 -21.92 3.08
C THR A 320 1.83 -21.53 2.67
N GLY A 321 1.68 -20.52 1.82
CA GLY A 321 0.41 -19.87 1.57
C GLY A 321 -0.15 -19.17 2.81
N THR A 322 -1.42 -18.82 2.73
CA THR A 322 -2.26 -18.39 3.86
C THR A 322 -3.70 -18.82 3.61
N SER A 323 -4.55 -18.89 4.63
CA SER A 323 -5.97 -19.18 4.46
C SER A 323 -6.83 -18.12 5.14
N LEU A 324 -8.06 -17.98 4.68
CA LEU A 324 -9.06 -17.17 5.37
C LEU A 324 -10.45 -17.78 5.21
N PHE A 325 -11.29 -17.62 6.22
CA PHE A 325 -12.67 -18.08 6.17
C PHE A 325 -13.55 -17.01 5.53
N ILE A 326 -14.31 -17.42 4.50
CA ILE A 326 -15.33 -16.63 3.80
C ILE A 326 -16.61 -17.47 3.82
N ASN A 327 -17.68 -16.95 4.43
CA ASN A 327 -18.97 -17.65 4.53
C ASN A 327 -18.81 -19.10 4.99
N GLU A 328 -18.06 -19.32 6.08
CA GLU A 328 -17.77 -20.64 6.67
C GLU A 328 -16.93 -21.60 5.80
N HIS A 329 -16.48 -21.17 4.62
CA HIS A 329 -15.57 -21.92 3.78
C HIS A 329 -14.13 -21.43 3.92
N GLU A 330 -13.20 -22.38 4.01
CA GLU A 330 -11.77 -22.06 3.99
C GLU A 330 -11.30 -21.75 2.56
N PHE A 331 -10.83 -20.52 2.37
CA PHE A 331 -10.23 -20.05 1.14
C PHE A 331 -8.70 -20.03 1.30
N ASN A 332 -8.05 -21.09 0.81
CA ASN A 332 -6.60 -21.22 0.78
C ASN A 332 -6.02 -20.37 -0.34
N ILE A 333 -5.02 -19.55 -0.02
CA ILE A 333 -4.32 -18.64 -0.92
C ILE A 333 -2.90 -19.12 -1.10
N ILE A 334 -2.45 -19.20 -2.36
CA ILE A 334 -1.05 -19.42 -2.70
C ILE A 334 -0.48 -18.10 -3.22
N LEU A 335 0.62 -17.66 -2.60
CA LEU A 335 1.27 -16.40 -2.95
C LEU A 335 2.35 -16.62 -4.01
N SER A 336 2.36 -15.76 -5.02
CA SER A 336 3.43 -15.65 -6.01
C SER A 336 3.88 -14.20 -6.17
N THR A 337 5.11 -13.98 -6.62
CA THR A 337 5.62 -12.65 -7.02
C THR A 337 6.20 -12.76 -8.43
N GLN A 338 5.97 -11.75 -9.27
CA GLN A 338 6.27 -11.89 -10.70
C GLN A 338 7.15 -10.78 -11.24
N TYR A 339 6.80 -9.53 -10.95
CA TYR A 339 7.46 -8.37 -11.50
C TYR A 339 7.88 -7.42 -10.39
N PHE A 340 8.99 -6.73 -10.64
CA PHE A 340 9.40 -5.54 -9.90
C PHE A 340 9.38 -4.36 -10.87
N ILE A 341 8.45 -3.42 -10.66
CA ILE A 341 8.22 -2.25 -11.51
C ILE A 341 8.68 -1.00 -10.75
N SER A 342 9.56 -0.24 -11.38
CA SER A 342 10.02 1.04 -10.85
C SER A 342 10.54 1.92 -11.98
N ASP A 343 10.76 3.20 -11.69
CA ASP A 343 11.53 4.04 -12.61
C ASP A 343 12.98 3.52 -12.74
N LEU A 344 13.70 3.94 -13.78
CA LEU A 344 15.05 3.44 -14.03
C LEU A 344 16.04 3.75 -12.88
N PRO A 345 16.04 4.95 -12.26
CA PRO A 345 16.85 5.22 -11.08
C PRO A 345 16.59 4.29 -9.90
N ALA A 346 15.33 4.04 -9.53
CA ALA A 346 14.98 3.12 -8.46
C ALA A 346 15.31 1.68 -8.86
N LYS A 347 15.10 1.30 -10.14
CA LYS A 347 15.41 -0.04 -10.64
C LYS A 347 16.90 -0.34 -10.46
N ALA A 348 17.75 0.61 -10.81
CA ALA A 348 19.20 0.49 -10.63
C ALA A 348 19.57 0.28 -9.16
N LEU A 349 18.95 1.04 -8.25
CA LEU A 349 19.17 0.91 -6.80
C LEU A 349 18.72 -0.46 -6.27
N PHE A 350 17.50 -0.90 -6.58
CA PHE A 350 16.90 -2.14 -6.05
C PHE A 350 17.51 -3.40 -6.67
N CYS A 351 17.88 -3.36 -7.95
CA CYS A 351 18.56 -4.46 -8.60
C CYS A 351 20.08 -4.44 -8.41
N ASN A 352 20.63 -3.42 -7.71
CA ASN A 352 22.06 -3.20 -7.56
C ASN A 352 22.81 -3.22 -8.91
N THR A 353 22.26 -2.51 -9.89
CA THR A 353 22.80 -2.39 -11.26
C THR A 353 23.29 -0.98 -11.54
N ILE A 354 23.93 -0.79 -12.70
CA ILE A 354 24.42 0.51 -13.14
C ILE A 354 23.23 1.45 -13.37
N ASN A 355 23.36 2.71 -12.95
CA ASN A 355 22.33 3.72 -13.21
C ASN A 355 22.06 3.89 -14.70
N PHE A 356 20.84 4.30 -15.04
CA PHE A 356 20.35 4.50 -16.41
C PHE A 356 21.24 5.34 -17.34
N ASN A 357 22.12 6.18 -16.78
CA ASN A 357 23.07 7.02 -17.50
C ASN A 357 24.48 6.41 -17.67
N GLY A 358 24.67 5.15 -17.29
CA GLY A 358 25.94 4.45 -17.44
C GLY A 358 26.10 3.75 -18.79
N TYR A 359 27.34 3.36 -19.12
CA TYR A 359 27.67 2.72 -20.39
C TYR A 359 26.93 1.40 -20.63
N TYR A 360 26.64 0.62 -19.60
CA TYR A 360 25.94 -0.68 -19.72
C TYR A 360 24.70 -0.70 -18.82
N ALA A 361 23.85 0.31 -18.97
CA ALA A 361 22.72 0.54 -18.07
C ALA A 361 21.42 -0.18 -18.46
N CYS A 362 21.34 -0.72 -19.68
CA CYS A 362 20.13 -1.41 -20.13
C CYS A 362 19.92 -2.69 -19.33
N SER A 363 18.73 -2.86 -18.74
CA SER A 363 18.39 -4.10 -18.03
C SER A 363 18.00 -5.26 -18.95
N CYS A 364 17.92 -5.00 -20.25
CA CYS A 364 17.44 -5.95 -21.25
C CYS A 364 18.53 -6.40 -22.24
N CYS A 365 19.61 -5.62 -22.40
CA CYS A 365 20.71 -5.95 -23.32
C CYS A 365 22.06 -5.44 -22.79
N CYS A 366 23.15 -5.89 -23.42
CA CYS A 366 24.53 -5.53 -23.06
C CYS A 366 25.12 -4.43 -23.97
N THR A 367 24.28 -3.72 -24.74
CA THR A 367 24.76 -2.69 -25.68
C THR A 367 25.36 -1.52 -24.93
N LYS A 368 26.54 -1.08 -25.37
CA LYS A 368 27.23 0.09 -24.79
C LYS A 368 26.53 1.38 -25.21
N GLY A 369 26.15 2.21 -24.25
CA GLY A 369 25.65 3.56 -24.47
C GLY A 369 26.75 4.47 -25.03
N ILE A 370 26.36 5.35 -25.95
CA ILE A 370 27.23 6.36 -26.55
C ILE A 370 26.71 7.72 -26.07
N THR A 371 27.62 8.60 -25.65
CA THR A 371 27.27 9.99 -25.31
C THR A 371 26.87 10.72 -26.60
N ALA A 372 25.67 11.31 -26.59
CA ALA A 372 25.18 12.18 -27.66
C ALA A 372 25.93 13.51 -27.67
#